data_AF-G8YT47-F1
#
_entry.id   AF-G8YT47-F1
#
_cell.length_a   1.000
_cell.length_b   1.000
_cell.length_c   1.000
_cell.angle_alpha   90.00
_cell.angle_beta   90.00
_cell.angle_gamma   90.00
#
_symmetry.space_group_name_H-M   'P 1'
#
loop_
_entity.id
_entity.type
_entity.pdbx_description
1 polymer ?
#
loop_
_entity_poly.entity_id
_entity_poly.type
_entity_poly.pdbx_seq_one_letter_code
_entity_poly.pdbx_strand_id
1 'polypeptide(L)'
;MTKLVIDPLSLSQEFPDASETNSVKIKLLAQVVEYDSQSAILKVTRMVNMPTFCSGGDGGQEDQEGISGVTSDEHESMKSREQASQEAPKQYHTLSVNMFNVINSMTAEMTYKGSAVSLIGFFNGESLNVVDCYSFNSSFTMLRQDIQTIMDVRDLQALN
;
A
#
# COMPACT_ATOMS: atom_id res chain seq x y z
N MET A 1 6.60 3.09 22.50
CA MET A 1 5.21 3.40 22.08
C MET A 1 4.98 2.79 20.70
N THR A 2 3.78 2.31 20.37
CA THR A 2 3.49 1.73 19.04
C THR A 2 2.97 2.83 18.11
N LYS A 3 3.54 2.98 16.91
CA LYS A 3 3.10 3.97 15.91
C LYS A 3 2.17 3.32 14.87
N LEU A 4 1.06 3.97 14.54
CA LEU A 4 0.09 3.49 13.55
C LEU A 4 0.49 3.91 12.13
N VAL A 5 0.57 2.95 11.22
CA VAL A 5 0.94 3.14 9.82
C VAL A 5 -0.19 2.63 8.92
N ILE A 6 -0.52 3.42 7.90
CA ILE A 6 -1.64 3.15 6.98
C ILE A 6 -1.12 2.86 5.56
N ASP A 7 0.09 3.34 5.26
CA ASP A 7 0.77 3.08 4.00
C ASP A 7 2.03 2.24 4.23
N PRO A 8 2.08 1.01 3.71
CA PRO A 8 3.27 0.17 3.83
C PRO A 8 4.54 0.80 3.24
N LEU A 9 4.40 1.72 2.28
CA LEU A 9 5.52 2.28 1.52
C LEU A 9 6.12 3.53 2.18
N SER A 10 5.38 4.17 3.07
CA SER A 10 5.85 5.35 3.80
C SER A 10 6.75 4.97 4.98
N LEU A 11 6.92 3.68 5.31
CA LEU A 11 7.68 3.22 6.48
C LEU A 11 9.08 3.85 6.58
N SER A 12 9.87 3.80 5.52
CA SER A 12 11.23 4.36 5.51
C SER A 12 11.23 5.89 5.57
N GLN A 13 10.18 6.56 5.10
CA GLN A 13 10.04 8.01 5.18
C GLN A 13 9.56 8.46 6.57
N GLU A 14 8.67 7.70 7.20
CA GLU A 14 8.12 7.97 8.53
C GLU A 14 9.13 7.67 9.64
N PHE A 15 10.02 6.70 9.42
CA PHE A 15 11.02 6.29 10.41
C PHE A 15 12.43 6.27 9.80
N PRO A 16 13.00 7.43 9.43
CA PRO A 16 14.33 7.52 8.83
C PRO A 16 15.44 7.09 9.79
N ASP A 17 15.22 7.25 11.10
CA ASP A 17 16.17 6.85 12.15
C ASP A 17 16.03 5.39 12.59
N ALA A 18 15.12 4.62 11.96
CA ALA A 18 14.96 3.21 12.28
C ALA A 18 16.17 2.42 11.79
N SER A 19 16.67 1.55 12.66
CA SER A 19 17.81 0.68 12.38
C SER A 19 17.67 -0.65 13.14
N GLU A 20 18.60 -1.58 12.94
CA GLU A 20 18.62 -2.83 13.74
C GLU A 20 18.80 -2.57 15.24
N THR A 21 19.55 -1.53 15.62
CA THR A 21 19.76 -1.15 17.03
C THR A 21 18.66 -0.22 17.56
N ASN A 22 17.92 0.43 16.68
CA ASN A 22 16.82 1.35 17.00
C ASN A 22 15.55 0.97 16.23
N SER A 23 15.00 -0.21 16.52
CA SER A 23 13.79 -0.67 15.85
C SER A 23 12.55 0.06 16.41
N VAL A 24 11.62 0.43 15.52
CA VAL A 24 10.38 1.10 15.90
C VAL A 24 9.23 0.10 15.91
N LYS A 25 8.51 0.03 17.04
CA LYS A 25 7.30 -0.79 17.12
C LYS A 25 6.16 -0.13 16.34
N ILE A 26 5.62 -0.82 15.34
CA ILE A 26 4.55 -0.30 14.48
C ILE A 26 3.32 -1.22 14.48
N LYS A 27 2.18 -0.63 14.14
CA LYS A 27 0.97 -1.33 13.73
C LYS A 27 0.61 -0.86 12.32
N LEU A 28 0.68 -1.76 11.35
CA LEU A 28 0.41 -1.50 9.94
C LEU A 28 -0.98 -2.02 9.57
N LEU A 29 -1.85 -1.14 9.05
CA LEU A 29 -3.12 -1.52 8.43
C LEU A 29 -2.92 -1.61 6.93
N ALA A 30 -3.14 -2.79 6.34
CA ALA A 30 -2.88 -3.02 4.93
C ALA A 30 -3.88 -4.00 4.32
N GLN A 31 -3.85 -4.11 2.99
CA GLN A 31 -4.64 -5.07 2.22
C GLN A 31 -3.72 -6.12 1.62
N VAL A 32 -4.13 -7.40 1.69
CA VAL A 32 -3.39 -8.52 1.13
C VAL A 32 -3.50 -8.53 -0.39
N VAL A 33 -2.35 -8.61 -1.06
CA VAL A 33 -2.26 -8.79 -2.52
C VAL A 33 -2.11 -10.26 -2.86
N GLU A 34 -1.19 -10.93 -2.18
CA GLU A 34 -0.93 -12.36 -2.35
C GLU A 34 -0.16 -12.91 -1.14
N TYR A 35 -0.24 -14.22 -0.93
CA TYR A 35 0.52 -14.95 0.06
C TYR A 35 1.19 -16.15 -0.60
N ASP A 36 2.51 -16.27 -0.43
CA ASP A 36 3.27 -17.45 -0.82
C ASP A 36 3.55 -18.33 0.41
N SER A 37 2.87 -19.48 0.46
CA SER A 37 3.03 -20.46 1.53
C SER A 37 4.39 -21.14 1.59
N GLN A 38 5.15 -21.19 0.48
CA GLN A 38 6.46 -21.87 0.47
C GLN A 38 7.55 -21.00 1.10
N SER A 39 7.54 -19.70 0.79
CA SER A 39 8.47 -18.72 1.35
C SER A 39 7.95 -18.03 2.61
N ALA A 40 6.70 -18.30 3.01
CA ALA A 40 5.98 -17.60 4.08
C ALA A 40 5.96 -16.07 3.89
N ILE A 41 5.90 -15.60 2.65
CA ILE A 41 5.88 -14.17 2.32
C ILE A 41 4.45 -13.72 2.06
N LEU A 42 4.01 -12.70 2.79
CA LEU A 42 2.76 -11.99 2.55
C LEU A 42 3.06 -10.66 1.86
N LYS A 43 2.51 -10.47 0.66
CA LYS A 43 2.57 -9.18 -0.02
C LYS A 43 1.34 -8.37 0.33
N VAL A 44 1.58 -7.18 0.84
CA VAL A 44 0.51 -6.25 1.24
C VAL A 44 0.66 -4.91 0.52
N THR A 45 -0.44 -4.22 0.36
CA THR A 45 -0.50 -2.87 -0.21
C THR A 45 -1.41 -1.98 0.64
N ARG A 46 -1.42 -0.69 0.35
CA ARG A 46 -2.33 0.25 1.00
C ARG A 46 -3.78 -0.16 0.74
N MET A 47 -4.64 0.05 1.72
CA MET A 47 -6.08 -0.17 1.55
C MET A 47 -6.69 0.84 0.54
N VAL A 48 -7.57 0.36 -0.34
CA VAL A 48 -8.17 1.14 -1.43
C VAL A 48 -8.88 2.42 -0.97
N ASN A 49 -9.47 2.42 0.23
CA ASN A 49 -10.23 3.56 0.75
C ASN A 49 -9.41 4.48 1.66
N MET A 50 -8.11 4.27 1.80
CA MET A 50 -7.25 5.10 2.65
C MET A 50 -6.62 6.27 1.88
N PRO A 51 -6.47 7.44 2.51
CA PRO A 51 -5.84 8.59 1.88
C PRO A 51 -4.40 8.25 1.45
N THR A 52 -4.00 8.80 0.31
CA THR A 52 -2.65 8.64 -0.20
C THR A 52 -1.74 9.73 0.36
N PHE A 53 -0.68 9.33 1.08
CA PHE A 53 0.38 10.26 1.45
C PHE A 53 1.40 10.29 0.32
N CYS A 54 1.25 11.27 -0.57
CA CYS A 54 2.34 11.65 -1.44
C CYS A 54 3.19 12.66 -0.66
N SER A 55 4.32 12.20 -0.12
CA SER A 55 5.37 13.13 0.32
C SER A 55 5.79 13.95 -0.90
N GLY A 56 5.61 15.26 -0.82
CA GLY A 56 5.77 16.19 -1.95
C GLY A 56 7.09 16.02 -2.70
N GLY A 57 6.96 15.81 -3.99
CA GLY A 57 8.03 15.79 -4.98
C GLY A 57 7.46 16.00 -6.37
N ASP A 58 6.47 16.90 -6.51
CA ASP A 58 5.94 17.28 -7.81
C ASP A 58 6.74 18.48 -8.30
N GLY A 59 7.90 18.17 -8.89
CA GLY A 59 8.57 19.10 -9.79
C GLY A 59 7.68 19.27 -11.01
N GLY A 60 6.84 20.30 -10.99
CA GLY A 60 6.00 20.67 -12.11
C GLY A 60 6.86 20.92 -13.34
N GLN A 61 6.80 20.00 -14.30
CA GLN A 61 7.20 20.26 -15.67
C GLN A 61 5.92 20.63 -16.42
N GLU A 62 5.71 21.94 -16.55
CA GLU A 62 4.73 22.53 -17.45
C GLU A 62 5.17 22.22 -18.88
N ASP A 63 4.59 21.19 -19.49
CA ASP A 63 4.73 20.96 -20.92
C ASP A 63 3.94 22.04 -21.67
N GLN A 64 4.68 23.01 -22.21
CA GLN A 64 4.18 24.01 -23.13
C GLN A 64 3.63 23.35 -24.40
N GLU A 65 2.39 23.67 -24.75
CA GLU A 65 1.76 23.35 -26.02
C GLU A 65 2.54 23.99 -27.18
N GLY A 66 3.29 23.17 -27.91
CA GLY A 66 3.88 23.51 -29.20
C GLY A 66 2.86 23.33 -30.33
N ILE A 67 2.28 24.44 -30.79
CA ILE A 67 1.49 24.51 -32.02
C ILE A 67 2.36 24.31 -33.28
N SER A 68 2.14 23.20 -33.99
CA SER A 68 2.41 23.01 -35.43
C SER A 68 1.77 21.67 -35.81
N GLY A 69 1.19 21.41 -36.97
CA GLY A 69 1.06 22.10 -38.24
C GLY A 69 0.32 21.09 -39.13
N VAL A 70 -0.61 21.63 -39.94
CA VAL A 70 -1.39 21.03 -41.03
C VAL A 70 -0.73 19.84 -41.75
N THR A 71 -1.49 18.76 -42.01
CA THR A 71 -1.83 18.29 -43.39
C THR A 71 -2.96 17.25 -43.38
N SER A 72 -3.86 17.41 -44.34
CA SER A 72 -4.97 16.55 -44.73
C SER A 72 -4.53 15.13 -45.15
N ASP A 73 -5.37 14.12 -44.89
CA ASP A 73 -5.84 13.13 -45.87
C ASP A 73 -6.80 12.13 -45.19
N GLU A 74 -8.09 12.25 -45.51
CA GLU A 74 -9.13 11.29 -45.10
C GLU A 74 -9.24 10.19 -46.16
N HIS A 75 -8.91 8.94 -45.81
CA HIS A 75 -9.42 7.78 -46.54
C HIS A 75 -9.49 6.52 -45.68
N GLU A 76 -10.69 5.93 -45.72
CA GLU A 76 -11.07 4.53 -45.50
C GLU A 76 -11.39 4.01 -44.08
N SER A 77 -12.64 3.58 -44.04
CA SER A 77 -13.44 3.02 -42.97
C SER A 77 -13.20 1.51 -42.78
N MET A 78 -13.36 1.08 -41.52
CA MET A 78 -13.82 -0.24 -41.08
C MET A 78 -13.00 -1.50 -41.45
N LYS A 79 -12.38 -2.10 -40.41
CA LYS A 79 -12.64 -3.51 -40.07
C LYS A 79 -12.22 -3.89 -38.64
N SER A 80 -13.23 -4.33 -37.89
CA SER A 80 -13.19 -5.41 -36.89
C SER A 80 -12.36 -5.21 -35.62
N ARG A 81 -13.10 -4.66 -34.66
CA ARG A 81 -12.93 -4.58 -33.21
C ARG A 81 -12.91 -5.97 -32.57
N GLU A 82 -11.73 -6.49 -32.26
CA GLU A 82 -11.54 -7.58 -31.29
C GLU A 82 -10.13 -7.50 -30.67
N GLN A 83 -9.86 -6.39 -29.99
CA GLN A 83 -8.73 -6.29 -29.07
C GLN A 83 -9.28 -6.40 -27.66
N ALA A 84 -9.12 -7.58 -27.08
CA ALA A 84 -9.20 -7.79 -25.64
C ALA A 84 -8.38 -6.69 -24.95
N SER A 85 -9.04 -5.90 -24.11
CA SER A 85 -8.35 -5.01 -23.17
C SER A 85 -7.46 -5.88 -22.28
N GLN A 86 -6.21 -6.04 -22.67
CA GLN A 86 -5.14 -6.29 -21.73
C GLN A 86 -5.01 -5.00 -20.91
N GLU A 87 -5.78 -4.90 -19.83
CA GLU A 87 -5.46 -3.98 -18.76
C GLU A 87 -4.02 -4.31 -18.33
N ALA A 88 -3.08 -3.43 -18.66
CA ALA A 88 -1.73 -3.50 -18.13
C ALA A 88 -1.84 -3.65 -16.60
N PRO A 89 -1.04 -4.51 -15.95
CA PRO A 89 -1.12 -4.69 -14.51
C PRO A 89 -0.90 -3.32 -13.87
N LYS A 90 -1.94 -2.77 -13.24
CA LYS A 90 -1.81 -1.59 -12.39
C LYS A 90 -0.68 -1.92 -11.41
N GLN A 91 0.44 -1.21 -11.52
CA GLN A 91 1.59 -1.45 -10.65
C GLN A 91 1.22 -0.98 -9.23
N TYR A 92 0.66 -1.88 -8.45
CA TYR A 92 0.48 -1.67 -7.02
C TYR A 92 1.85 -1.83 -6.38
N HIS A 93 2.37 -0.75 -5.80
CA HIS A 93 3.54 -0.87 -4.96
C HIS A 93 3.17 -1.71 -3.72
N THR A 94 3.89 -2.81 -3.51
CA THR A 94 3.63 -3.78 -2.45
C THR A 94 4.80 -3.88 -1.49
N LEU A 95 4.51 -4.04 -0.20
CA LEU A 95 5.49 -4.44 0.80
C LEU A 95 5.45 -5.97 0.94
N SER A 96 6.62 -6.61 0.80
CA SER A 96 6.78 -8.04 1.08
C SER A 96 7.15 -8.22 2.55
N VAL A 97 6.37 -9.03 3.27
CA VAL A 97 6.52 -9.22 4.71
C VAL A 97 6.72 -10.71 5.00
N ASN A 98 7.76 -11.03 5.77
CA ASN A 98 8.01 -12.40 6.20
C ASN A 98 7.10 -12.75 7.39
N MET A 99 6.28 -13.79 7.23
CA MET A 99 5.28 -14.24 8.21
C MET A 99 5.71 -15.51 8.96
N PHE A 100 6.94 -16.00 8.78
CA PHE A 100 7.41 -17.26 9.35
C PHE A 100 7.23 -17.33 10.87
N ASN A 101 7.50 -16.22 11.57
CA ASN A 101 7.38 -16.12 13.03
C ASN A 101 5.92 -16.22 13.53
N VAL A 102 4.94 -15.94 12.67
CA VAL A 102 3.52 -15.87 13.02
C VAL A 102 2.66 -16.88 12.27
N ILE A 103 3.27 -17.77 11.47
CA ILE A 103 2.53 -18.68 10.59
C ILE A 103 1.54 -19.58 11.36
N ASN A 104 1.90 -19.96 12.58
CA ASN A 104 1.07 -20.82 13.44
C ASN A 104 -0.15 -20.11 14.03
N SER A 105 -0.15 -18.77 14.08
CA SER A 105 -1.29 -17.96 14.53
C SER A 105 -2.13 -17.42 13.36
N MET A 106 -1.69 -17.62 12.11
CA MET A 106 -2.43 -17.17 10.95
C MET A 106 -3.67 -18.02 10.69
N THR A 107 -4.75 -17.35 10.30
CA THR A 107 -5.95 -17.99 9.77
C THR A 107 -5.98 -17.86 8.24
N ALA A 108 -6.76 -18.72 7.57
CA ALA A 108 -6.91 -18.65 6.11
C ALA A 108 -7.45 -17.29 5.63
N GLU A 109 -8.24 -16.60 6.46
CA GLU A 109 -8.75 -15.26 6.12
C GLU A 109 -7.65 -14.22 5.92
N MET A 110 -6.53 -14.38 6.62
CA MET A 110 -5.39 -13.46 6.55
C MET A 110 -4.53 -13.65 5.30
N THR A 111 -4.75 -14.71 4.53
CA THR A 111 -3.98 -15.01 3.31
C THR A 111 -4.78 -14.77 2.04
N TYR A 112 -6.09 -14.57 2.15
CA TYR A 112 -6.93 -14.28 0.99
C TYR A 112 -6.62 -12.91 0.38
N LYS A 113 -6.46 -12.90 -0.93
CA LYS A 113 -6.33 -11.67 -1.72
C LYS A 113 -7.52 -10.75 -1.47
N GLY A 114 -7.23 -9.50 -1.14
CA GLY A 114 -8.22 -8.47 -0.83
C GLY A 114 -8.58 -8.36 0.65
N SER A 115 -8.17 -9.30 1.50
CA SER A 115 -8.39 -9.22 2.95
C SER A 115 -7.68 -8.02 3.56
N ALA A 116 -8.33 -7.36 4.52
CA ALA A 116 -7.72 -6.32 5.32
C ALA A 116 -7.06 -6.95 6.55
N VAL A 117 -5.79 -6.60 6.78
CA VAL A 117 -4.94 -7.18 7.81
C VAL A 117 -4.26 -6.11 8.65
N SER A 118 -4.15 -6.37 9.95
CA SER A 118 -3.41 -5.57 10.91
C SER A 118 -2.14 -6.32 11.29
N LEU A 119 -0.99 -5.82 10.85
CA LEU A 119 0.32 -6.36 11.15
C LEU A 119 0.94 -5.57 12.32
N ILE A 120 1.34 -6.24 13.39
CA ILE A 120 2.06 -5.63 14.50
C ILE A 120 3.49 -6.17 14.47
N GLY A 121 4.46 -5.27 14.53
CA GLY A 121 5.85 -5.65 14.36
C GLY A 121 6.85 -4.58 14.75
N PHE A 122 8.11 -4.89 14.52
CA PHE A 122 9.23 -3.97 14.68
C PHE A 122 9.83 -3.69 13.31
N PHE A 123 9.84 -2.42 12.91
CA PHE A 123 10.51 -1.97 11.71
C PHE A 123 11.94 -1.56 12.04
N ASN A 124 12.91 -2.10 11.31
CA ASN A 124 14.34 -1.89 11.55
C ASN A 124 15.02 -0.97 10.51
N GLY A 125 14.25 -0.20 9.75
CA GLY A 125 14.75 0.64 8.66
C GLY A 125 14.73 -0.02 7.28
N GLU A 126 14.77 -1.36 7.23
CA GLU A 126 14.77 -2.13 5.97
C GLU A 126 13.56 -3.05 5.86
N SER A 127 13.21 -3.74 6.94
CA SER A 127 12.21 -4.80 6.95
C SER A 127 11.30 -4.70 8.17
N LEU A 128 10.08 -5.24 8.03
CA LEU A 128 9.13 -5.37 9.12
C LEU A 128 9.19 -6.78 9.70
N ASN A 129 9.67 -6.90 10.94
CA ASN A 129 9.58 -8.16 11.69
C ASN A 129 8.23 -8.24 12.40
N VAL A 130 7.34 -9.09 11.87
CA VAL A 130 5.98 -9.25 12.38
C VAL A 130 5.99 -10.13 13.62
N VAL A 131 5.39 -9.62 14.69
CA VAL A 131 5.14 -10.35 15.93
C VAL A 131 3.69 -10.82 16.03
N ASP A 132 2.78 -10.17 15.29
CA ASP A 132 1.36 -10.51 15.33
C ASP A 132 0.61 -10.08 14.06
N CYS A 133 -0.43 -10.83 13.70
CA CYS A 133 -1.23 -10.58 12.50
C CYS A 133 -2.70 -10.94 12.72
N TYR A 134 -3.60 -10.03 12.33
CA TYR A 134 -5.05 -10.22 12.45
C TYR A 134 -5.77 -9.80 11.19
N SER A 135 -6.77 -10.58 10.76
CA SER A 135 -7.77 -10.13 9.79
C SER A 135 -8.75 -9.20 10.49
N PHE A 136 -9.25 -8.20 9.77
CA PHE A 136 -10.35 -7.37 10.25
C PHE A 136 -11.32 -7.05 9.13
N ASN A 137 -12.56 -6.75 9.51
CA ASN A 137 -13.60 -6.42 8.55
C ASN A 137 -13.36 -5.01 7.97
N SER A 138 -13.05 -4.95 6.68
CA SER A 138 -12.78 -3.70 5.96
C SER A 138 -14.00 -2.79 5.81
N SER A 139 -15.22 -3.30 6.06
CA SER A 139 -16.44 -2.49 6.15
C SER A 139 -16.31 -1.38 7.20
N PHE A 140 -15.53 -1.63 8.26
CA PHE A 140 -15.25 -0.66 9.33
C PHE A 140 -14.39 0.52 8.86
N THR A 141 -13.67 0.37 7.76
CA THR A 141 -12.78 1.41 7.22
C THR A 141 -13.36 2.09 5.98
N MET A 142 -14.65 1.88 5.70
CA MET A 142 -15.34 2.48 4.55
C MET A 142 -16.04 3.81 4.90
N LEU A 143 -16.26 4.11 6.18
CA LEU A 143 -16.86 5.38 6.58
C LEU A 143 -15.78 6.45 6.71
N ARG A 144 -16.02 7.63 6.13
CA ARG A 144 -15.10 8.78 6.21
C ARG A 144 -14.77 9.18 7.66
N GLN A 145 -15.70 8.99 8.59
CA GLN A 145 -15.51 9.32 10.01
C GLN A 145 -14.46 8.41 10.67
N ASP A 146 -14.44 7.13 10.34
CA ASP A 146 -13.48 6.17 10.90
C ASP A 146 -12.07 6.43 10.36
N ILE A 147 -11.98 6.75 9.07
CA ILE A 147 -10.71 7.17 8.44
C ILE A 147 -10.18 8.43 9.12
N GLN A 148 -11.03 9.44 9.35
CA GLN A 148 -10.62 10.66 10.04
C GLN A 148 -10.11 10.39 11.46
N THR A 149 -10.83 9.53 12.21
CA THR A 149 -10.41 9.17 13.57
C THR A 149 -9.05 8.46 13.58
N ILE A 150 -8.82 7.55 12.62
CA ILE A 150 -7.54 6.86 12.43
C ILE A 150 -6.42 7.87 12.14
N MET A 151 -6.70 8.87 11.32
CA MET A 151 -5.76 9.97 11.01
C MET A 151 -5.43 10.81 12.23
N ASP A 152 -6.45 11.24 12.98
CA ASP A 152 -6.25 12.06 14.17
C ASP A 152 -5.40 11.32 15.22
N VAL A 153 -5.62 10.00 15.39
CA VAL A 153 -4.81 9.17 16.29
C VAL A 153 -3.36 9.07 15.82
N ARG A 154 -3.12 8.96 14.50
CA ARG A 154 -1.77 8.95 13.95
C ARG A 154 -1.06 10.28 14.19
N ASP A 155 -1.73 11.40 13.96
CA ASP A 155 -1.14 12.74 14.13
C ASP A 155 -0.85 13.03 15.61
N LEU A 156 -1.74 12.62 16.52
CA LEU A 156 -1.49 12.69 17.97
C LEU A 156 -0.28 11.85 18.39
N GLN A 157 -0.05 10.72 17.73
CA GLN A 157 1.15 9.92 17.97
C GLN A 157 2.40 10.61 17.43
N ALA A 158 2.33 11.40 16.36
CA ALA A 158 3.49 12.09 15.79
C ALA A 158 4.01 13.25 16.67
N LEU A 159 3.16 13.81 17.54
CA LEU A 159 3.51 14.92 18.45
C LEU A 159 4.30 14.48 19.70
N ASN A 160 4.51 13.17 19.91
CA ASN A 160 5.24 12.57 21.03
C ASN A 160 6.42 11.71 20.55
#